data_AF-A0A9D5NV23-F1
#
_entry.id   AF-A0A9D5NV23-F1
#
_cell.length_a   1.000
_cell.length_b   1.000
_cell.length_c   1.000
_cell.angle_alpha   90.00
_cell.angle_beta   90.00
_cell.angle_gamma   90.00
#
_symmetry.space_group_name_H-M   'P 1'
#
loop_
_entity.id
_entity.type
_entity.pdbx_description
1 polymer ?
#
loop_
_entity_poly.entity_id
_entity_poly.type
_entity_poly.pdbx_seq_one_letter_code
_entity_poly.pdbx_strand_id
1 'polypeptide(L)'
;MISNSDFEKLWMLYKTEGEPKGVSINAFCVSRGVNYREFNKWYYKMHKAIVPLEIEDAPVSETHVTVEPSDEENNQDLQLKKGGIHVFIRTYDGLQIQKKGLSYQELVNLVGKLEGLC
;
A
#
# COMPACT_ATOMS: atom_id res chain seq x y z
N MET A 1 -6.26 -28.27 -8.87
CA MET A 1 -5.94 -26.89 -9.32
C MET A 1 -6.44 -25.94 -8.26
N ILE A 2 -5.74 -24.85 -7.96
CA ILE A 2 -6.21 -23.82 -7.02
C ILE A 2 -7.26 -22.97 -7.74
N SER A 3 -8.44 -22.76 -7.13
CA SER A 3 -9.51 -21.94 -7.72
C SER A 3 -9.44 -20.48 -7.24
N ASN A 4 -10.18 -19.59 -7.91
CA ASN A 4 -10.32 -18.20 -7.47
C ASN A 4 -10.87 -18.08 -6.03
N SER A 5 -11.75 -19.01 -5.62
CA SER A 5 -12.33 -19.04 -4.27
C SER A 5 -11.30 -19.46 -3.21
N ASP A 6 -10.28 -20.22 -3.59
CA ASP A 6 -9.25 -20.67 -2.65
C ASP A 6 -8.21 -19.58 -2.40
N PHE A 7 -7.89 -18.77 -3.42
CA PHE A 7 -7.13 -17.53 -3.24
C PHE A 7 -7.90 -16.49 -2.40
N GLU A 8 -9.22 -16.42 -2.55
CA GLU A 8 -10.09 -15.53 -1.75
C GLU A 8 -10.13 -15.94 -0.27
N LYS A 9 -10.31 -17.24 0.02
CA LYS A 9 -10.18 -17.78 1.38
C LYS A 9 -8.79 -17.51 1.97
N LEU A 10 -7.73 -17.70 1.18
CA LEU A 10 -6.35 -17.41 1.62
C LEU A 10 -6.15 -15.92 1.92
N TRP A 11 -6.75 -15.02 1.14
CA TRP A 11 -6.72 -13.58 1.40
C TRP A 11 -7.47 -13.21 2.70
N MET A 12 -8.65 -13.79 2.95
CA MET A 12 -9.36 -13.58 4.21
C MET A 12 -8.58 -14.13 5.42
N LEU A 13 -8.02 -15.35 5.31
CA LEU A 13 -7.17 -15.92 6.36
C LEU A 13 -5.88 -15.11 6.58
N TYR A 14 -5.30 -14.54 5.52
CA TYR A 14 -4.19 -13.61 5.65
C TYR A 14 -4.58 -12.34 6.43
N LYS A 15 -5.78 -11.80 6.18
CA LYS A 15 -6.30 -10.63 6.89
C LYS A 15 -6.62 -10.88 8.36
N THR A 16 -7.08 -12.07 8.73
CA THR A 16 -7.41 -12.41 10.13
C THR A 16 -6.26 -13.02 10.92
N GLU A 17 -5.35 -13.77 10.29
CA GLU A 17 -4.25 -14.45 10.98
C GLU A 17 -2.86 -13.90 10.67
N GLY A 18 -2.63 -13.37 9.46
CA GLY A 18 -1.31 -13.00 8.95
C GLY A 18 -0.92 -11.56 9.24
N GLU A 19 -1.73 -10.61 8.79
CA GLU A 19 -1.51 -9.17 9.00
C GLU A 19 -1.41 -8.76 10.48
N PRO A 20 -2.29 -9.21 11.42
CA PRO A 20 -2.13 -8.86 12.84
C PRO A 20 -0.92 -9.53 13.52
N LYS A 21 -0.28 -10.52 12.88
CA LYS A 21 0.97 -11.15 13.35
C LYS A 21 2.21 -10.60 12.63
N GLY A 22 2.08 -9.57 11.79
CA GLY A 22 3.18 -9.00 11.00
C GLY A 22 3.75 -9.94 9.92
N VAL A 23 3.09 -11.07 9.64
CA VAL A 23 3.58 -12.05 8.66
C VAL A 23 3.39 -11.49 7.26
N SER A 24 4.44 -11.49 6.43
CA SER A 24 4.32 -11.05 5.04
C SER A 24 3.45 -11.99 4.20
N ILE A 25 2.66 -11.45 3.26
CA ILE A 25 1.82 -12.24 2.35
C ILE A 25 2.60 -13.32 1.59
N ASN A 26 3.87 -13.07 1.24
CA ASN A 26 4.72 -14.05 0.58
C ASN A 26 5.02 -15.24 1.51
N ALA A 27 5.40 -14.98 2.77
CA ALA A 27 5.62 -16.02 3.78
C ALA A 27 4.31 -16.79 4.10
N PHE A 28 3.17 -16.11 4.12
CA PHE A 28 1.86 -16.73 4.34
C PHE A 28 1.44 -17.64 3.16
N CYS A 29 1.65 -17.21 1.92
CA CYS A 29 1.43 -18.06 0.75
C CYS A 29 2.30 -19.32 0.81
N VAL A 30 3.61 -19.17 1.10
CA VAL A 30 4.53 -20.31 1.24
C VAL A 30 4.10 -21.26 2.38
N SER A 31 3.73 -20.74 3.55
CA SER A 31 3.30 -21.58 4.68
C SER A 31 1.98 -22.32 4.45
N ARG A 32 1.12 -21.82 3.55
CA ARG A 32 -0.10 -22.48 3.08
C ARG A 32 0.09 -23.31 1.81
N GLY A 33 1.34 -23.47 1.32
CA GLY A 33 1.65 -24.27 0.13
C GLY A 33 1.24 -23.65 -1.21
N VAL A 34 0.93 -22.35 -1.24
CA VAL A 34 0.40 -21.63 -2.40
C VAL A 34 1.50 -20.83 -3.10
N ASN A 35 1.56 -20.94 -4.43
CA ASN A 35 2.54 -20.19 -5.22
C ASN A 35 2.20 -18.69 -5.22
N TYR A 36 3.06 -17.89 -4.59
CA TYR A 36 2.90 -16.43 -4.52
C TYR A 36 2.72 -15.77 -5.91
N ARG A 37 3.32 -16.31 -6.98
CA ARG A 37 3.19 -15.77 -8.35
C ARG A 37 1.75 -15.88 -8.87
N GLU A 38 1.05 -16.96 -8.51
CA GLU A 38 -0.33 -17.21 -8.91
C GLU A 38 -1.29 -16.40 -8.06
N PHE A 39 -1.10 -16.38 -6.73
CA PHE A 39 -1.84 -15.50 -5.82
C PHE A 39 -1.72 -14.03 -6.25
N ASN A 40 -0.51 -13.55 -6.57
CA ASN A 40 -0.28 -12.17 -7.00
C ASN A 40 -0.99 -11.85 -8.33
N LYS A 41 -1.03 -12.81 -9.28
CA LYS A 41 -1.77 -12.68 -10.54
C LYS A 41 -3.29 -12.63 -10.32
N TRP A 42 -3.81 -13.44 -9.39
CA TRP A 42 -5.22 -13.39 -8.96
C TRP A 42 -5.54 -12.07 -8.26
N TYR A 43 -4.68 -11.65 -7.32
CA TYR A 43 -4.83 -10.44 -6.51
C TYR A 43 -4.90 -9.19 -7.39
N TYR A 44 -3.97 -9.01 -8.34
CA TYR A 44 -4.04 -7.90 -9.30
C TYR A 44 -5.22 -7.99 -10.28
N LYS A 45 -5.78 -9.18 -10.53
CA LYS A 45 -6.99 -9.31 -11.35
C LYS A 45 -8.25 -8.91 -10.55
N MET A 46 -8.34 -9.30 -9.29
CA MET A 46 -9.48 -8.97 -8.42
C MET A 46 -9.43 -7.51 -7.96
N HIS A 47 -8.32 -7.05 -7.38
CA HIS A 47 -8.16 -5.68 -6.86
C HIS A 47 -7.95 -4.59 -7.95
N LYS A 48 -7.94 -4.95 -9.24
CA LYS A 48 -8.16 -3.98 -10.33
C LYS A 48 -9.62 -3.87 -10.77
N ALA A 49 -10.45 -4.87 -10.49
CA ALA A 49 -11.90 -4.78 -10.68
C ALA A 49 -12.56 -4.06 -9.50
N ILE A 50 -12.01 -4.22 -8.28
CA ILE A 50 -12.32 -3.40 -7.11
C ILE A 50 -11.62 -2.03 -7.26
N VAL A 51 -12.09 -1.24 -8.23
CA VAL A 51 -11.99 0.23 -8.16
C VAL A 51 -12.79 0.68 -6.94
N PRO A 52 -12.37 1.74 -6.20
CA PRO A 52 -13.24 2.34 -5.19
C PRO A 52 -14.53 2.80 -5.87
N LEU A 53 -15.64 2.10 -5.61
CA LEU A 53 -16.94 2.60 -5.97
C LEU A 53 -17.23 3.74 -4.99
N GLU A 54 -17.19 4.98 -5.46
CA GLU A 54 -17.57 6.13 -4.65
C GLU A 54 -19.05 5.98 -4.30
N ILE A 55 -19.33 5.74 -3.02
CA ILE A 55 -20.68 5.73 -2.48
C ILE A 55 -21.03 7.20 -2.22
N GLU A 56 -21.71 7.82 -3.18
CA GLU A 56 -22.42 9.06 -2.91
C GLU A 56 -23.51 8.81 -1.84
N ASP A 57 -23.83 9.87 -1.07
CA ASP A 57 -24.92 9.98 -0.10
C ASP A 57 -24.90 9.08 1.16
N ALA A 58 -24.30 9.57 2.26
CA ALA A 58 -24.84 9.56 3.64
C ALA A 58 -23.83 10.16 4.66
N PRO A 59 -24.26 10.71 5.82
CA PRO A 59 -23.66 11.96 6.32
C PRO A 59 -22.61 11.83 7.44
N VAL A 60 -21.93 12.96 7.67
CA VAL A 60 -20.93 13.20 8.73
C VAL A 60 -21.57 13.28 10.13
N SER A 61 -20.87 12.74 11.14
CA SER A 61 -20.98 13.08 12.58
C SER A 61 -19.69 12.61 13.26
N GLU A 62 -18.63 13.41 13.37
CA GLU A 62 -18.39 14.48 14.37
C GLU A 62 -18.51 14.08 15.85
N THR A 63 -17.36 14.01 16.55
CA THR A 63 -17.06 14.65 17.86
C THR A 63 -15.63 14.22 18.28
N HIS A 64 -14.52 14.96 18.08
CA HIS A 64 -14.01 16.24 18.66
C HIS A 64 -13.26 16.16 20.02
N VAL A 65 -11.91 16.34 19.95
CA VAL A 65 -10.93 16.89 20.95
C VAL A 65 -10.86 16.25 22.37
N THR A 66 -9.84 16.43 23.24
CA THR A 66 -8.62 17.30 23.38
C THR A 66 -7.56 16.50 24.23
N VAL A 67 -6.27 16.81 24.48
CA VAL A 67 -5.36 17.98 24.32
C VAL A 67 -3.90 17.51 24.05
N GLU A 68 -2.98 18.44 23.74
CA GLU A 68 -1.50 18.37 23.88
C GLU A 68 -1.04 19.08 25.20
N PRO A 69 0.25 19.20 25.63
CA PRO A 69 1.54 18.96 24.93
C PRO A 69 2.70 18.31 25.75
N SER A 70 3.90 18.27 25.15
CA SER A 70 5.25 18.05 25.76
C SER A 70 5.56 16.62 26.25
N ASP A 71 6.80 16.08 26.19
CA ASP A 71 8.12 16.65 25.81
C ASP A 71 8.92 15.72 24.84
N GLU A 72 10.16 16.09 24.51
CA GLU A 72 11.07 15.38 23.61
C GLU A 72 11.56 14.01 24.16
N GLU A 73 11.52 12.94 23.35
CA GLU A 73 12.73 12.26 22.84
C GLU A 73 12.42 11.04 21.94
N ASN A 74 13.12 10.99 20.81
CA ASN A 74 13.56 9.80 20.05
C ASN A 74 12.77 8.47 20.18
N ASN A 75 11.78 8.27 19.30
CA ASN A 75 11.59 6.95 18.69
C ASN A 75 11.31 7.07 17.18
N GLN A 76 12.11 6.37 16.39
CA GLN A 76 11.78 6.02 15.01
C GLN A 76 10.76 4.86 15.02
N ASP A 77 10.21 4.51 13.85
CA ASP A 77 9.27 3.40 13.68
C ASP A 77 7.89 3.57 14.34
N LEU A 78 7.13 4.62 13.95
CA LEU A 78 5.66 4.60 14.05
C LEU A 78 4.93 5.50 13.01
N GLN A 79 5.50 5.70 11.81
CA GLN A 79 4.75 6.30 10.70
C GLN A 79 3.72 5.30 10.15
N LEU A 80 2.54 5.34 10.80
CA LEU A 80 1.26 4.76 10.43
C LEU A 80 1.07 4.60 8.91
N LYS A 81 0.54 3.45 8.47
CA LYS A 81 0.33 3.01 7.08
C LYS A 81 -0.57 3.95 6.23
N LYS A 82 -0.14 5.19 5.96
CA LYS A 82 -0.81 6.13 5.06
C LYS A 82 -0.40 5.80 3.62
N GLY A 83 -1.37 5.71 2.72
CA GLY A 83 -1.12 5.34 1.31
C GLY A 83 -0.25 6.39 0.60
N GLY A 84 1.04 6.12 0.47
CA GLY A 84 1.99 7.00 -0.22
C GLY A 84 2.22 6.61 -1.68
N ILE A 85 2.38 7.61 -2.54
CA ILE A 85 2.48 7.46 -3.99
C ILE A 85 3.75 6.67 -4.35
N HIS A 86 3.61 5.73 -5.29
CA HIS A 86 4.72 5.01 -5.89
C HIS A 86 4.93 5.49 -7.33
N VAL A 87 6.16 5.93 -7.65
CA VAL A 87 6.51 6.40 -8.99
C VAL A 87 7.77 5.69 -9.49
N PHE A 88 7.72 5.30 -10.76
CA PHE A 88 8.84 4.78 -11.54
C PHE A 88 8.96 5.64 -12.80
N ILE A 89 10.14 6.21 -13.04
CA ILE A 89 10.43 7.16 -14.11
C ILE A 89 11.59 6.60 -14.91
N ARG A 90 11.50 6.69 -16.24
CA ARG A 90 12.54 6.23 -17.16
C ARG A 90 12.70 7.25 -18.30
N THR A 91 13.92 7.74 -18.51
CA THR A 91 14.26 8.62 -19.63
C THR A 91 14.62 7.80 -20.88
N TYR A 92 14.74 8.45 -22.04
CA TYR A 92 15.13 7.79 -23.30
C TYR A 92 16.59 7.34 -23.30
N ASP A 93 17.46 8.19 -22.75
CA ASP A 93 18.87 7.99 -22.38
C ASP A 93 19.09 6.92 -21.27
N GLY A 94 18.00 6.35 -20.74
CA GLY A 94 18.03 5.09 -19.98
C GLY A 94 18.12 5.24 -18.46
N LEU A 95 18.20 6.47 -17.95
CA LEU A 95 18.16 6.76 -16.52
C LEU A 95 16.84 6.30 -15.91
N GLN A 96 16.90 5.64 -14.75
CA GLN A 96 15.73 5.09 -14.04
C GLN A 96 15.69 5.59 -12.61
N ILE A 97 14.54 6.13 -12.19
CA ILE A 97 14.28 6.58 -10.82
C ILE A 97 13.06 5.86 -10.30
N GLN A 98 13.18 5.27 -9.10
CA GLN A 98 12.07 4.65 -8.39
C GLN A 98 11.97 5.24 -6.97
N LYS A 99 10.78 5.74 -6.60
CA LYS A 99 10.48 6.17 -5.23
C LYS A 99 9.13 5.64 -4.76
N LYS A 100 9.00 5.36 -3.47
CA LYS A 100 7.77 4.86 -2.82
C LYS A 100 7.45 5.75 -1.61
N GLY A 101 6.20 5.76 -1.19
CA GLY A 101 5.79 6.47 0.03
C GLY A 101 5.64 7.98 -0.12
N LEU A 102 5.73 8.53 -1.34
CA LEU A 102 5.71 9.98 -1.56
C LEU A 102 4.34 10.58 -1.24
N SER A 103 4.31 11.69 -0.51
CA SER A 103 3.18 12.61 -0.55
C SER A 103 3.07 13.33 -1.91
N TYR A 104 1.93 13.96 -2.19
CA TYR A 104 1.75 14.80 -3.38
C TYR A 104 2.81 15.93 -3.44
N GLN A 105 3.12 16.57 -2.32
CA GLN A 105 4.14 17.63 -2.23
C GLN A 105 5.54 17.09 -2.55
N GLU A 106 5.89 15.90 -2.07
CA GLU A 106 7.18 15.28 -2.41
C GLU A 106 7.25 14.81 -3.87
N LEU A 107 6.11 14.49 -4.49
CA LEU A 107 6.05 14.21 -5.93
C LEU A 107 6.26 15.49 -6.75
N VAL A 108 5.60 16.60 -6.42
CA VAL A 108 5.84 17.90 -7.08
C VAL A 108 7.31 18.32 -6.93
N ASN A 109 7.88 18.19 -5.73
CA ASN A 109 9.30 18.44 -5.47
C ASN A 109 10.25 17.43 -6.15
N LEU A 110 9.79 16.23 -6.50
CA LEU A 110 10.55 15.28 -7.32
C LEU A 110 10.55 15.70 -8.79
N VAL A 111 9.41 16.17 -9.32
CA VAL A 111 9.28 16.65 -10.70
C VAL A 111 10.12 17.91 -10.93
N GLY A 112 10.08 18.89 -10.03
CA GLY A 112 10.97 20.07 -10.13
C GLY A 112 12.47 19.74 -10.07
N LYS A 113 12.85 18.63 -9.42
CA LYS A 113 14.24 18.12 -9.40
C LYS A 113 14.62 17.32 -10.65
N LEU A 114 13.66 16.95 -11.49
CA LEU A 114 13.90 16.29 -12.78
C LEU A 114 14.06 17.31 -13.92
N GLU A 115 13.53 18.53 -13.77
CA GLU A 115 13.72 19.62 -14.72
C GLU A 115 15.22 19.96 -14.90
N GLY A 116 16.02 19.89 -13.82
CA GLY A 116 17.47 20.01 -13.87
C GLY A 116 18.25 18.76 -14.32
N LEU A 117 17.56 17.75 -14.87
CA LEU A 117 18.13 16.55 -15.49
C LEU A 117 17.71 16.39 -16.97
N CYS A 118 17.01 17.38 -17.52
CA CYS A 118 16.61 17.51 -18.92
C CYS A 118 17.47 18.54 -19.66
#